data_AF-A0A2B4S5H9-F1
#
_entry.id   AF-A0A2B4S5H9-F1
#
_cell.length_a   1.000
_cell.length_b   1.000
_cell.length_c   1.000
_cell.angle_alpha   90.00
_cell.angle_beta   90.00
_cell.angle_gamma   90.00
#
_symmetry.space_group_name_H-M   'P 1'
#
loop_
_entity.id
_entity.type
_entity.pdbx_description
1 polymer ?
#
loop_
_entity_poly.entity_id
_entity_poly.type
_entity_poly.pdbx_seq_one_letter_code
_entity_poly.pdbx_strand_id
1 'polypeptide(L)'
;MNPSSLDSKSPCSESSKQSSLSNVWSQLITATMNGQHADPPSSIPKSKTGNNVVYWTSEHDVLLCREVVSENPLKTREGSSQRSEIWDRIANTLNTCPKPFFAVDKRSLRDHVVILINRVKKKLRAEERSSGIAPPEPTEPENLVEEIMALEEMADAEMKEDGESVKEKAEKEKAKATDMRRKALEKVSETMKRHSDENDQEKVKKRERRSGSETMLFLSKKAEKDQELKLEELQLKKEQHYLDVKRLQASIDQQRQFQQQQSEMMRLMLEQQQ
;
A
#
# COMPACT_ATOMS: atom_id res chain seq x y z
N MET A 1 -46.57 8.99 68.45
CA MET A 1 -45.98 10.34 68.37
C MET A 1 -44.75 10.25 67.50
N ASN A 2 -44.75 11.08 66.45
CA ASN A 2 -43.72 11.51 65.48
C ASN A 2 -42.23 11.08 65.57
N PRO A 3 -41.50 11.21 64.44
CA PRO A 3 -40.64 10.17 63.87
C PRO A 3 -39.16 10.60 63.77
N SER A 4 -38.41 9.94 62.88
CA SER A 4 -37.13 10.31 62.25
C SER A 4 -35.82 9.84 62.88
N SER A 5 -35.11 8.95 62.17
CA SER A 5 -33.68 9.13 61.89
C SER A 5 -33.31 8.43 60.57
N LEU A 6 -32.96 9.26 59.59
CA LEU A 6 -32.32 8.93 58.33
C LEU A 6 -30.82 9.12 58.54
N ASP A 7 -30.01 8.09 58.28
CA ASP A 7 -28.56 8.25 58.09
C ASP A 7 -28.27 8.44 56.60
N SER A 8 -27.91 9.67 56.23
CA SER A 8 -27.43 10.03 54.89
C SER A 8 -26.01 10.56 55.02
N LYS A 9 -25.05 9.82 54.45
CA LYS A 9 -23.63 10.20 54.35
C LYS A 9 -23.45 11.46 53.48
N SER A 10 -22.73 12.44 54.02
CA SER A 10 -22.14 13.57 53.28
C SER A 10 -20.96 13.13 52.39
N PRO A 11 -20.77 13.73 51.21
CA PRO A 11 -19.51 13.68 50.48
C PRO A 11 -18.66 14.96 50.66
N CYS A 12 -17.35 14.74 50.66
CA CYS A 12 -16.27 15.72 50.73
C CYS A 12 -16.22 16.70 49.55
N SER A 13 -15.66 17.87 49.87
CA SER A 13 -15.40 19.05 49.04
C SER A 13 -14.30 18.86 47.98
N GLU A 14 -14.55 19.35 46.76
CA GLU A 14 -13.50 19.59 45.75
C GLU A 14 -13.81 20.88 44.99
N SER A 15 -13.34 22.02 45.52
CA SER A 15 -13.42 23.34 44.90
C SER A 15 -12.07 24.02 44.95
N SER A 16 -11.29 23.90 43.87
CA SER A 16 -10.13 24.78 43.64
C SER A 16 -9.58 24.82 42.20
N LYS A 17 -10.30 24.35 41.17
CA LYS A 17 -9.79 24.38 39.78
C LYS A 17 -10.71 25.02 38.72
N GLN A 18 -11.71 25.80 39.12
CA GLN A 18 -12.57 26.54 38.17
C GLN A 18 -12.25 28.04 38.04
N SER A 19 -11.28 28.57 38.80
CA SER A 19 -11.04 30.02 38.90
C SER A 19 -10.15 30.63 37.78
N SER A 20 -9.50 29.82 36.95
CA SER A 20 -8.50 30.35 35.98
C SER A 20 -9.05 30.60 34.57
N LEU A 21 -10.15 29.95 34.17
CA LEU A 21 -10.68 30.06 32.79
C LEU A 21 -11.72 31.18 32.61
N SER A 22 -12.33 31.68 33.69
CA SER A 22 -13.30 32.79 33.64
C SER A 22 -12.64 34.16 33.44
N ASN A 23 -11.37 34.31 33.82
CA ASN A 23 -10.65 35.59 33.72
C ASN A 23 -10.14 35.89 32.31
N VAL A 24 -9.89 34.87 31.49
CA VAL A 24 -9.43 35.05 30.10
C VAL A 24 -10.60 35.41 29.18
N TRP A 25 -11.78 34.86 29.43
CA TRP A 25 -12.99 35.16 28.66
C TRP A 25 -13.65 36.50 29.03
N SER A 26 -13.37 37.04 30.22
CA SER A 26 -13.86 38.39 30.59
C SER A 26 -13.00 39.53 30.02
N GLN A 27 -11.72 39.28 29.73
CA GLN A 27 -10.84 40.28 29.10
C GLN A 27 -11.03 40.39 27.58
N LEU A 28 -11.55 39.34 26.92
CA LEU A 28 -11.76 39.35 25.47
C LEU A 28 -13.04 40.09 25.02
N ILE A 29 -13.97 40.37 25.94
CA ILE A 29 -15.26 41.01 25.62
C ILE A 29 -15.17 42.55 25.61
N THR A 30 -14.13 43.15 26.21
CA THR A 30 -13.98 44.62 26.28
C THR A 30 -13.22 45.25 25.11
N ALA A 31 -12.67 44.46 24.18
CA ALA A 31 -11.85 44.96 23.08
C ALA A 31 -12.59 45.21 21.75
N THR A 32 -13.93 45.06 21.70
CA THR A 32 -14.74 45.28 20.50
C THR A 32 -15.30 46.72 20.43
N MET A 33 -14.47 47.71 20.73
CA MET A 33 -14.70 49.11 20.37
C MET A 33 -13.37 49.75 20.01
N ASN A 34 -12.77 49.31 18.90
CA ASN A 34 -11.87 50.12 18.07
C ASN A 34 -11.60 49.35 16.77
N GLY A 35 -12.18 49.84 15.67
CA GLY A 35 -12.02 49.25 14.35
C GLY A 35 -10.57 49.31 13.88
N GLN A 36 -9.93 48.14 13.79
CA GLN A 36 -8.72 47.94 13.00
C GLN A 36 -8.82 46.58 12.31
N HIS A 37 -8.76 46.62 10.98
CA HIS A 37 -8.67 45.46 10.10
C HIS A 37 -7.29 44.81 10.31
N ALA A 38 -7.26 43.61 10.89
CA ALA A 38 -6.06 42.82 11.05
C ALA A 38 -6.26 41.48 10.32
N ASP A 39 -5.30 41.16 9.43
CA ASP A 39 -5.26 39.92 8.66
C ASP A 39 -5.30 38.68 9.58
N PRO A 40 -5.91 37.57 9.15
CA PRO A 40 -5.98 36.36 9.96
C PRO A 40 -4.58 35.73 10.11
N PRO A 41 -4.12 35.42 11.33
CA PRO A 41 -2.84 34.75 11.53
C PRO A 41 -2.91 33.32 10.98
N SER A 42 -2.19 33.08 9.88
CA SER A 42 -1.85 31.74 9.43
C SER A 42 -0.95 31.08 10.46
N SER A 43 -1.51 30.23 11.32
CA SER A 43 -0.87 29.07 11.97
C SER A 43 -1.77 28.57 13.10
N ILE A 44 -2.67 27.64 12.80
CA ILE A 44 -3.29 26.82 13.84
C ILE A 44 -2.21 25.83 14.31
N PRO A 45 -1.77 25.87 15.59
CA PRO A 45 -0.87 24.85 16.09
C PRO A 45 -1.61 23.51 16.13
N LYS A 46 -1.11 22.52 15.39
CA LYS A 46 -1.55 21.12 15.50
C LYS A 46 -1.27 20.63 16.92
N SER A 47 -2.27 20.69 17.79
CA SER A 47 -2.19 20.09 19.12
C SER A 47 -2.06 18.58 18.95
N LYS A 48 -1.01 18.00 19.57
CA LYS A 48 -0.78 16.56 19.66
C LYS A 48 -2.08 15.84 20.07
N THR A 49 -2.58 15.00 19.18
CA THR A 49 -3.72 14.12 19.43
C THR A 49 -3.33 13.09 20.49
N GLY A 50 -3.83 13.25 21.71
CA GLY A 50 -3.94 12.14 22.64
C GLY A 50 -4.83 11.06 22.01
N ASN A 51 -4.54 9.79 22.25
CA ASN A 51 -5.34 8.68 21.75
C ASN A 51 -6.79 8.79 22.27
N ASN A 52 -7.67 9.39 21.47
CA ASN A 52 -9.11 9.34 21.69
C ASN A 52 -9.59 7.94 21.32
N VAL A 53 -9.67 7.06 22.31
CA VAL A 53 -10.26 5.72 22.12
C VAL A 53 -11.77 5.90 22.03
N VAL A 54 -12.31 5.80 20.82
CA VAL A 54 -13.76 5.77 20.61
C VAL A 54 -14.30 4.39 20.97
N TYR A 55 -15.39 4.37 21.74
CA TYR A 55 -16.11 3.15 22.06
C TYR A 55 -17.14 2.87 20.97
N TRP A 56 -16.83 1.92 20.09
CA TRP A 56 -17.68 1.56 18.97
C TRP A 56 -18.89 0.75 19.42
N THR A 57 -20.08 1.32 19.24
CA THR A 57 -21.37 0.64 19.46
C THR A 57 -22.02 0.30 18.12
N SER A 58 -23.07 -0.52 18.16
CA SER A 58 -23.87 -0.82 16.97
C SER A 58 -24.40 0.43 16.26
N GLU A 59 -24.75 1.49 16.99
CA GLU A 59 -25.22 2.76 16.42
C GLU A 59 -24.09 3.51 15.70
N HIS A 60 -22.86 3.44 16.22
CA HIS A 60 -21.69 3.99 15.54
C HIS A 60 -21.39 3.23 14.25
N ASP A 61 -21.47 1.89 14.29
CA ASP A 61 -21.22 1.02 13.15
C ASP A 61 -22.22 1.33 12.01
N VAL A 62 -23.52 1.50 12.32
CA VAL A 62 -24.54 1.83 11.32
C VAL A 62 -24.27 3.19 10.67
N LEU A 63 -24.00 4.24 11.45
CA LEU A 63 -23.74 5.57 10.89
C LEU A 63 -22.45 5.62 10.08
N LEU A 64 -21.39 4.96 10.54
CA LEU A 64 -20.15 4.84 9.80
C LEU A 64 -20.39 4.15 8.45
N CYS A 65 -21.03 2.98 8.46
CA CYS A 65 -21.24 2.23 7.23
C CYS A 65 -22.14 2.98 6.25
N ARG A 66 -23.20 3.65 6.73
CA ARG A 66 -24.05 4.50 5.87
C ARG A 66 -23.24 5.62 5.19
N GLU A 67 -22.39 6.30 5.95
CA GLU A 67 -21.57 7.39 5.40
C GLU A 67 -20.49 6.89 4.42
N VAL A 68 -19.96 5.68 4.66
CA VAL A 68 -19.00 5.04 3.73
C VAL A 68 -19.69 4.62 2.43
N VAL A 69 -20.92 4.08 2.52
CA VAL A 69 -21.72 3.76 1.33
C VAL A 69 -22.08 5.02 0.54
N SER A 70 -22.45 6.12 1.21
CA SER A 70 -22.88 7.36 0.55
C SER A 70 -21.73 8.08 -0.18
N GLU A 71 -20.59 8.29 0.49
CA GLU A 71 -19.43 8.99 -0.08
C GLU A 71 -18.57 8.07 -0.95
N ASN A 72 -18.74 6.75 -0.82
CA ASN A 72 -18.09 5.69 -1.58
C ASN A 72 -16.58 5.95 -1.85
N PRO A 73 -15.73 5.95 -0.81
CA PRO A 73 -14.29 6.14 -0.97
C PRO A 73 -13.62 5.03 -1.79
N LEU A 74 -14.29 3.88 -1.97
CA LEU A 74 -13.76 2.68 -2.61
C LEU A 74 -13.67 2.82 -4.13
N LYS A 75 -14.54 3.64 -4.74
CA LYS A 75 -14.48 3.96 -6.17
C LYS A 75 -13.16 4.60 -6.61
N THR A 76 -12.47 5.27 -5.69
CA THR A 76 -11.20 5.93 -6.01
C THR A 76 -10.02 4.99 -5.82
N ARG A 77 -8.99 5.14 -6.68
CA ARG A 77 -7.78 4.32 -6.64
C ARG A 77 -7.18 4.27 -5.23
N GLU A 78 -6.83 3.07 -4.79
CA GLU A 78 -6.16 2.86 -3.50
C GLU A 78 -4.85 3.67 -3.40
N GLY A 79 -4.62 4.30 -2.25
CA GLY A 79 -3.45 5.15 -2.00
C GLY A 79 -3.49 6.53 -2.68
N SER A 80 -4.56 6.88 -3.41
CA SER A 80 -4.70 8.22 -3.98
C SER A 80 -5.00 9.29 -2.92
N SER A 81 -4.57 10.52 -3.18
CA SER A 81 -4.89 11.68 -2.34
C SER A 81 -6.40 11.92 -2.25
N GLN A 82 -7.12 11.74 -3.37
CA GLN A 82 -8.57 11.87 -3.43
C GLN A 82 -9.27 10.90 -2.48
N ARG A 83 -8.85 9.63 -2.43
CA ARG A 83 -9.39 8.67 -1.46
C ARG A 83 -9.18 9.14 -0.02
N SER A 84 -7.99 9.65 0.29
CA SER A 84 -7.69 10.19 1.62
C SER A 84 -8.59 11.37 1.98
N GLU A 85 -8.86 12.28 1.04
CA GLU A 85 -9.75 13.43 1.24
C GLU A 85 -11.19 13.01 1.50
N ILE A 86 -11.69 11.97 0.81
CA ILE A 86 -13.03 11.43 1.08
C ILE A 86 -13.11 10.88 2.51
N TRP A 87 -12.10 10.12 2.96
CA TRP A 87 -12.07 9.64 4.35
C TRP A 87 -11.98 10.77 5.38
N ASP A 88 -11.26 11.85 5.07
CA ASP A 88 -11.24 13.04 5.93
C ASP A 88 -12.63 13.69 6.00
N ARG A 89 -13.35 13.78 4.88
CA ARG A 89 -14.72 14.29 4.84
C ARG A 89 -15.65 13.45 5.71
N ILE A 90 -15.64 12.13 5.54
CA ILE A 90 -16.44 11.19 6.35
C ILE A 90 -16.14 11.41 7.85
N ALA A 91 -14.87 11.50 8.24
CA ALA A 91 -14.49 11.76 9.62
C ALA A 91 -15.04 13.09 10.16
N ASN A 92 -14.97 14.16 9.37
CA ASN A 92 -15.51 15.46 9.75
C ASN A 92 -17.04 15.42 9.88
N THR A 93 -17.73 14.76 8.96
CA THR A 93 -19.19 14.58 9.01
C THR A 93 -19.59 13.84 10.28
N LEU A 94 -18.95 12.70 10.58
CA LEU A 94 -19.25 11.89 11.76
C LEU A 94 -18.94 12.64 13.06
N ASN A 95 -17.82 13.36 13.15
CA ASN A 95 -17.46 14.17 14.32
C ASN A 95 -18.40 15.36 14.56
N THR A 96 -19.20 15.76 13.56
CA THR A 96 -20.23 16.80 13.71
C THR A 96 -21.53 16.23 14.30
N CYS A 97 -21.67 14.90 14.36
CA CYS A 97 -22.86 14.26 14.89
C CYS A 97 -22.96 14.44 16.43
N PRO A 98 -24.09 14.95 16.96
CA PRO A 98 -24.25 15.16 18.40
C PRO A 98 -24.47 13.86 19.17
N LYS A 99 -25.06 12.84 18.54
CA LYS A 99 -25.28 11.52 19.13
C LYS A 99 -25.40 10.46 18.03
N PRO A 100 -24.64 9.36 18.11
CA PRO A 100 -23.54 9.12 19.03
C PRO A 100 -22.37 10.10 18.80
N PHE A 101 -21.62 10.41 19.86
CA PHE A 101 -20.49 11.34 19.77
C PHE A 101 -19.27 10.63 19.17
N PHE A 102 -18.76 11.16 18.07
CA PHE A 102 -17.55 10.67 17.43
C PHE A 102 -16.35 11.58 17.79
N ALA A 103 -15.24 10.94 18.12
CA ALA A 103 -13.93 11.58 18.25
C ALA A 103 -12.90 10.77 17.44
N VAL A 104 -13.16 10.61 16.15
CA VAL A 104 -12.42 9.73 15.24
C VAL A 104 -11.58 10.51 14.25
N ASP A 105 -10.48 9.93 13.81
CA ASP A 105 -9.72 10.37 12.64
C ASP A 105 -9.94 9.42 11.46
N LYS A 106 -9.52 9.83 10.24
CA LYS A 106 -9.64 8.97 9.05
C LYS A 106 -8.90 7.63 9.16
N ARG A 107 -7.91 7.51 10.07
CA ARG A 107 -7.20 6.25 10.29
C ARG A 107 -8.07 5.30 11.10
N SER A 108 -8.59 5.75 12.23
CA SER A 108 -9.50 4.99 13.09
C SER A 108 -10.73 4.50 12.34
N LEU A 109 -11.32 5.35 11.48
CA LEU A 109 -12.45 4.95 10.64
C LEU A 109 -12.10 3.79 9.71
N ARG A 110 -11.01 3.92 8.95
CA ARG A 110 -10.57 2.88 8.00
C ARG A 110 -10.27 1.56 8.71
N ASP A 111 -9.52 1.63 9.81
CA ASP A 111 -9.19 0.45 10.59
C ASP A 111 -10.47 -0.22 11.15
N HIS A 112 -11.46 0.56 11.58
CA HIS A 112 -12.72 0.02 12.08
C HIS A 112 -13.59 -0.60 10.99
N VAL A 113 -13.68 0.00 9.79
CA VAL A 113 -14.37 -0.60 8.64
C VAL A 113 -13.77 -1.97 8.29
N VAL A 114 -12.44 -2.08 8.29
CA VAL A 114 -11.74 -3.36 8.07
C VAL A 114 -12.11 -4.39 9.14
N ILE A 115 -12.24 -3.98 10.41
CA ILE A 115 -12.69 -4.85 11.50
C ILE A 115 -14.13 -5.35 11.25
N LEU A 116 -15.03 -4.48 10.82
CA LEU A 116 -16.43 -4.84 10.52
C LEU A 116 -16.53 -5.85 9.36
N ILE A 117 -15.82 -5.58 8.26
CA ILE A 117 -15.75 -6.50 7.11
C ILE A 117 -15.24 -7.88 7.55
N ASN A 118 -14.17 -7.92 8.34
CA ASN A 118 -13.61 -9.18 8.83
C ASN A 118 -14.55 -9.94 9.77
N ARG A 119 -15.34 -9.21 10.57
CA ARG A 119 -16.36 -9.79 11.46
C ARG A 119 -17.44 -10.49 10.64
N VAL A 120 -17.99 -9.84 9.60
CA VAL A 120 -19.01 -10.41 8.72
C VAL A 120 -18.46 -11.62 7.94
N LYS A 121 -17.29 -11.49 7.31
CA LYS A 121 -16.61 -12.62 6.63
C LYS A 121 -16.34 -13.82 7.53
N LYS A 122 -16.14 -13.60 8.84
CA LYS A 122 -15.96 -14.69 9.81
C LYS A 122 -17.29 -15.38 10.15
N LYS A 123 -18.39 -14.62 10.27
CA LYS A 123 -19.73 -15.17 10.49
C LYS A 123 -20.18 -16.05 9.31
N LEU A 124 -20.07 -15.53 8.09
CA LEU A 124 -20.43 -16.28 6.86
C LEU A 124 -19.67 -17.62 6.74
N ARG A 125 -18.35 -17.61 6.98
CA ARG A 125 -17.54 -18.85 6.98
C ARG A 125 -17.91 -19.83 8.10
N ALA A 126 -18.32 -19.31 9.25
CA ALA A 126 -18.77 -20.15 10.35
C ALA A 126 -20.10 -20.82 10.01
N GLU A 127 -21.06 -20.08 9.44
CA GLU A 127 -22.34 -20.57 8.96
C GLU A 127 -22.18 -21.65 7.88
N GLU A 128 -21.35 -21.41 6.86
CA GLU A 128 -21.03 -22.37 5.80
C GLU A 128 -20.45 -23.69 6.37
N ARG A 129 -19.64 -23.59 7.43
CA ARG A 129 -19.01 -24.74 8.07
C ARG A 129 -19.92 -25.47 9.05
N SER A 130 -20.96 -24.82 9.56
CA SER A 130 -21.75 -25.32 10.70
C SER A 130 -23.18 -25.69 10.37
N SER A 131 -23.73 -25.35 9.19
CA SER A 131 -25.18 -25.37 9.02
C SER A 131 -25.73 -26.20 7.86
N GLY A 132 -26.69 -27.07 8.21
CA GLY A 132 -27.80 -27.56 7.39
C GLY A 132 -29.15 -26.94 7.81
N ILE A 133 -29.10 -25.75 8.42
CA ILE A 133 -30.22 -24.97 8.96
C ILE A 133 -30.14 -23.54 8.39
N ALA A 134 -31.27 -22.88 8.18
CA ALA A 134 -31.29 -21.52 7.62
C ALA A 134 -30.54 -20.51 8.54
N PRO A 135 -29.65 -19.66 7.99
CA PRO A 135 -29.01 -18.59 8.74
C PRO A 135 -30.03 -17.61 9.35
N PRO A 136 -29.73 -17.01 10.52
CA PRO A 136 -30.53 -15.90 11.05
C PRO A 136 -30.52 -14.70 10.11
N GLU A 137 -31.56 -13.87 10.17
CA GLU A 137 -31.66 -12.66 9.34
C GLU A 137 -30.48 -11.72 9.61
N PRO A 138 -29.78 -11.24 8.56
CA PRO A 138 -28.64 -10.36 8.73
C PRO A 138 -29.06 -9.03 9.36
N THR A 139 -28.28 -8.59 10.35
CA THR A 139 -28.55 -7.32 11.04
C THR A 139 -28.25 -6.13 10.11
N GLU A 140 -28.89 -4.98 10.34
CA GLU A 140 -28.67 -3.76 9.54
C GLU A 140 -27.19 -3.40 9.29
N PRO A 141 -26.29 -3.37 10.30
CA PRO A 141 -24.87 -3.09 10.06
C PRO A 141 -24.18 -4.17 9.21
N GLU A 142 -24.67 -5.41 9.22
CA GLU A 142 -24.13 -6.49 8.38
C GLU A 142 -24.53 -6.28 6.92
N ASN A 143 -25.78 -5.92 6.65
CA ASN A 143 -26.25 -5.57 5.30
C ASN A 143 -25.44 -4.40 4.71
N LEU A 144 -25.19 -3.36 5.51
CA LEU A 144 -24.39 -2.22 5.07
C LEU A 144 -22.93 -2.61 4.82
N VAL A 145 -22.37 -3.52 5.62
CA VAL A 145 -21.00 -4.03 5.41
C VAL A 145 -20.92 -4.89 4.15
N GLU A 146 -21.95 -5.70 3.87
CA GLU A 146 -22.06 -6.46 2.61
C GLU A 146 -22.16 -5.53 1.40
N GLU A 147 -22.91 -4.44 1.50
CA GLU A 147 -22.96 -3.40 0.47
C GLU A 147 -21.59 -2.74 0.25
N ILE A 148 -20.87 -2.39 1.32
CA ILE A 148 -19.49 -1.88 1.23
C ILE A 148 -18.58 -2.89 0.52
N MET A 149 -18.71 -4.17 0.83
CA MET A 149 -17.94 -5.22 0.15
C MET A 149 -18.28 -5.33 -1.34
N ALA A 150 -19.56 -5.22 -1.71
CA ALA A 150 -19.99 -5.22 -3.10
C ALA A 150 -19.45 -4.00 -3.86
N LEU A 151 -19.47 -2.81 -3.23
CA LEU A 151 -18.88 -1.59 -3.79
C LEU A 151 -17.36 -1.73 -4.00
N GLU A 152 -16.66 -2.41 -3.09
CA GLU A 152 -15.23 -2.72 -3.23
C GLU A 152 -14.97 -3.60 -4.46
N GLU A 153 -15.76 -4.68 -4.62
CA GLU A 153 -15.64 -5.59 -5.75
C GLU A 153 -15.94 -4.92 -7.10
N MET A 154 -16.99 -4.08 -7.14
CA MET A 154 -17.33 -3.31 -8.33
C MET A 154 -16.23 -2.33 -8.73
N ALA A 155 -15.66 -1.61 -7.75
CA ALA A 155 -14.57 -0.68 -8.00
C ALA A 155 -13.31 -1.41 -8.50
N ASP A 156 -12.98 -2.56 -7.93
CA ASP A 156 -11.86 -3.38 -8.38
C ASP A 156 -12.06 -3.93 -9.80
N ALA A 157 -13.30 -4.28 -10.16
CA ALA A 157 -13.65 -4.73 -11.51
C ALA A 157 -13.50 -3.60 -12.54
N GLU A 158 -14.05 -2.41 -12.25
CA GLU A 158 -13.96 -1.22 -13.11
C GLU A 158 -12.48 -0.84 -13.35
N MET A 159 -11.66 -0.83 -12.30
CA MET A 159 -10.23 -0.51 -12.40
C MET A 159 -9.44 -1.53 -13.23
N LYS A 160 -9.83 -2.81 -13.20
CA LYS A 160 -9.20 -3.87 -14.02
C LYS A 160 -9.57 -3.71 -15.49
N GLU A 161 -10.85 -3.44 -15.78
CA GLU A 161 -11.32 -3.22 -17.14
C GLU A 161 -10.66 -2.00 -17.78
N ASP A 162 -10.58 -0.88 -17.05
CA ASP A 162 -9.88 0.32 -17.50
C ASP A 162 -8.40 0.03 -17.78
N GLY A 163 -7.72 -0.70 -16.89
CA GLY A 163 -6.34 -1.12 -17.07
C GLY A 163 -6.11 -2.00 -18.30
N GLU A 164 -7.02 -2.95 -18.55
CA GLU A 164 -6.97 -3.82 -19.71
C GLU A 164 -7.21 -3.05 -21.01
N SER A 165 -8.17 -2.14 -21.03
CA SER A 165 -8.46 -1.29 -22.20
C SER A 165 -7.28 -0.38 -22.57
N VAL A 166 -6.59 0.19 -21.56
CA VAL A 166 -5.39 1.02 -21.76
C VAL A 166 -4.25 0.16 -22.31
N LYS A 167 -4.05 -1.04 -21.76
CA LYS A 167 -3.03 -1.97 -22.22
C LYS A 167 -3.27 -2.42 -23.66
N GLU A 168 -4.51 -2.76 -24.02
CA GLU A 168 -4.87 -3.16 -25.38
C GLU A 168 -4.62 -2.02 -26.39
N LYS A 169 -4.97 -0.78 -26.04
CA LYS A 169 -4.67 0.40 -26.88
C LYS A 169 -3.16 0.59 -27.06
N ALA A 170 -2.38 0.48 -25.99
CA ALA A 170 -0.93 0.60 -26.05
C ALA A 170 -0.29 -0.52 -26.90
N GLU A 171 -0.82 -1.75 -26.83
CA GLU A 171 -0.34 -2.87 -27.63
C GLU A 171 -0.68 -2.69 -29.12
N LYS A 172 -1.89 -2.23 -29.45
CA LYS A 172 -2.28 -1.88 -30.82
C LYS A 172 -1.38 -0.77 -31.39
N GLU A 173 -1.06 0.25 -30.61
CA GLU A 173 -0.14 1.32 -31.04
C GLU A 173 1.28 0.80 -31.26
N LYS A 174 1.78 -0.04 -30.33
CA LYS A 174 3.09 -0.69 -30.45
C LYS A 174 3.15 -1.56 -31.71
N ALA A 175 2.13 -2.37 -31.99
CA ALA A 175 2.05 -3.22 -33.18
C ALA A 175 2.05 -2.39 -34.47
N LYS A 176 1.32 -1.27 -34.49
CA LYS A 176 1.34 -0.33 -35.63
C LYS A 176 2.73 0.28 -35.83
N ALA A 177 3.40 0.69 -34.75
CA ALA A 177 4.74 1.25 -34.83
C ALA A 177 5.79 0.23 -35.31
N THR A 178 5.73 -1.02 -34.83
CA THR A 178 6.63 -2.07 -35.29
C THR A 178 6.37 -2.47 -36.74
N ASP A 179 5.11 -2.51 -37.18
CA ASP A 179 4.77 -2.78 -38.58
C ASP A 179 5.29 -1.67 -39.52
N MET A 180 5.12 -0.40 -39.14
CA MET A 180 5.70 0.71 -39.90
C MET A 180 7.24 0.61 -39.99
N ARG A 181 7.91 0.26 -38.89
CA ARG A 181 9.36 0.04 -38.87
C ARG A 181 9.78 -1.11 -39.80
N ARG A 182 9.06 -2.23 -39.78
CA ARG A 182 9.32 -3.40 -40.66
C ARG A 182 9.17 -3.03 -42.13
N LYS A 183 8.07 -2.36 -42.51
CA LYS A 183 7.82 -1.90 -43.88
C LYS A 183 8.90 -0.94 -44.38
N ALA A 184 9.39 -0.06 -43.52
CA ALA A 184 10.50 0.84 -43.87
C ALA A 184 11.80 0.06 -44.14
N LEU A 185 12.13 -0.94 -43.30
CA LEU A 185 13.30 -1.80 -43.49
C LEU A 185 13.21 -2.65 -44.76
N GLU A 186 12.03 -3.19 -45.07
CA GLU A 186 11.78 -3.93 -46.32
C GLU A 186 12.04 -3.04 -47.53
N LYS A 187 11.49 -1.81 -47.55
CA LYS A 187 11.70 -0.86 -48.65
C LYS A 187 13.18 -0.50 -48.85
N VAL A 188 13.94 -0.32 -47.77
CA VAL A 188 15.39 -0.10 -47.85
C VAL A 188 16.09 -1.32 -48.46
N SER A 189 15.71 -2.53 -48.02
CA SER A 189 16.29 -3.77 -48.56
C SER A 189 15.98 -3.98 -50.05
N GLU A 190 14.78 -3.61 -50.52
CA GLU A 190 14.42 -3.64 -51.94
C GLU A 190 15.26 -2.66 -52.77
N THR A 191 15.47 -1.44 -52.28
CA THR A 191 16.34 -0.47 -52.98
C THR A 191 17.79 -0.92 -53.04
N MET A 192 18.28 -1.65 -52.03
CA MET A 192 19.61 -2.28 -52.09
C MET A 192 19.67 -3.41 -53.12
N LYS A 193 18.61 -4.23 -53.25
CA LYS A 193 18.55 -5.30 -54.26
C LYS A 193 18.54 -4.75 -55.69
N ARG A 194 17.80 -3.67 -55.96
CA ARG A 194 17.78 -3.05 -57.31
C ARG A 194 19.16 -2.51 -57.73
N HIS A 195 19.97 -2.03 -56.78
CA HIS A 195 21.35 -1.65 -57.05
C HIS A 195 22.30 -2.83 -57.29
N SER A 196 21.88 -4.08 -57.04
CA SER A 196 22.67 -5.28 -57.30
C SER A 196 22.36 -5.92 -58.67
N ASP A 197 21.16 -5.71 -59.22
CA ASP A 197 20.73 -6.33 -60.50
C ASP A 197 20.87 -5.41 -61.72
N GLU A 198 21.15 -4.12 -61.55
CA GLU A 198 21.60 -3.24 -62.64
C GLU A 198 23.13 -3.27 -62.77
N ASN A 199 23.65 -4.39 -63.29
CA ASN A 199 24.93 -4.40 -63.99
C ASN A 199 24.66 -4.56 -65.49
N ASP A 200 24.23 -3.49 -66.14
CA ASP A 200 24.73 -3.20 -67.47
C ASP A 200 24.67 -1.69 -67.77
N GLN A 201 25.85 -1.16 -68.11
CA GLN A 201 26.11 0.16 -68.70
C GLN A 201 25.77 1.41 -67.87
N GLU A 202 26.75 1.86 -67.06
CA GLU A 202 27.50 3.12 -67.30
C GLU A 202 28.33 3.44 -66.04
N LYS A 203 29.66 3.39 -66.19
CA LYS A 203 30.62 3.70 -65.12
C LYS A 203 30.58 5.19 -64.75
N VAL A 204 29.60 5.60 -63.95
CA VAL A 204 29.77 6.80 -63.12
C VAL A 204 30.66 6.39 -61.95
N LYS A 205 31.91 6.88 -61.94
CA LYS A 205 32.87 6.69 -60.84
C LYS A 205 32.26 7.21 -59.53
N LYS A 206 31.58 6.34 -58.78
CA LYS A 206 31.18 6.62 -57.40
C LYS A 206 32.47 6.81 -56.61
N ARG A 207 32.66 8.02 -56.07
CA ARG A 207 33.71 8.33 -55.09
C ARG A 207 33.75 7.20 -54.07
N GLU A 208 34.89 6.52 -53.98
CA GLU A 208 35.16 5.58 -52.91
C GLU A 208 34.99 6.33 -51.59
N ARG A 209 33.90 6.04 -50.88
CA ARG A 209 33.64 6.64 -49.58
C ARG A 209 34.76 6.14 -48.67
N ARG A 210 35.46 7.08 -48.02
CA ARG A 210 36.52 6.79 -47.04
C ARG A 210 36.09 5.59 -46.19
N SER A 211 36.79 4.47 -46.37
CA SER A 211 36.46 3.20 -45.76
C SER A 211 36.45 3.33 -44.24
N GLY A 212 35.30 3.08 -43.61
CA GLY A 212 35.13 3.06 -42.15
C GLY A 212 35.76 1.84 -41.46
N SER A 213 36.77 1.24 -42.09
CA SER A 213 37.46 0.04 -41.63
C SER A 213 38.00 0.21 -40.21
N GLU A 214 38.59 1.37 -39.90
CA GLU A 214 39.13 1.67 -38.57
C GLU A 214 38.03 1.71 -37.50
N THR A 215 36.88 2.33 -37.79
CA THR A 215 35.72 2.34 -36.88
C THR A 215 35.17 0.94 -36.68
N MET A 216 35.10 0.12 -37.74
CA MET A 216 34.64 -1.27 -37.64
C MET A 216 35.59 -2.13 -36.79
N LEU A 217 36.91 -1.97 -36.95
CA LEU A 217 37.90 -2.64 -36.11
C LEU A 217 37.78 -2.23 -34.65
N PHE A 218 37.54 -0.95 -34.37
CA PHE A 218 37.30 -0.47 -33.01
C PHE A 218 36.03 -1.08 -32.40
N LEU A 219 34.93 -1.15 -33.15
CA LEU A 219 33.68 -1.75 -32.69
C LEU A 219 33.82 -3.25 -32.43
N SER A 220 34.50 -3.98 -33.32
CA SER A 220 34.79 -5.41 -33.12
C SER A 220 35.67 -5.64 -31.90
N LYS A 221 36.77 -4.89 -31.76
CA LYS A 221 37.67 -4.98 -30.61
C LYS A 221 36.98 -4.62 -29.29
N LYS A 222 36.04 -3.67 -29.31
CA LYS A 222 35.23 -3.33 -28.15
C LYS A 222 34.28 -4.47 -27.80
N ALA A 223 33.61 -5.08 -28.78
CA ALA A 223 32.72 -6.21 -28.56
C ALA A 223 33.46 -7.43 -27.98
N GLU A 224 34.68 -7.71 -28.46
CA GLU A 224 35.54 -8.76 -27.91
C GLU A 224 35.88 -8.51 -26.45
N LYS A 225 36.30 -7.28 -26.10
CA LYS A 225 36.60 -6.92 -24.70
C LYS A 225 35.38 -6.98 -23.80
N ASP A 226 34.22 -6.52 -24.27
CA ASP A 226 32.97 -6.59 -23.49
C ASP A 226 32.57 -8.06 -23.24
N GLN A 227 32.80 -8.93 -24.22
CA GLN A 227 32.57 -10.37 -24.07
C GLN A 227 33.56 -11.02 -23.10
N GLU A 228 34.83 -10.67 -23.18
CA GLU A 228 35.89 -11.16 -22.27
C GLU A 228 35.59 -10.78 -20.82
N LEU A 229 35.29 -9.51 -20.54
CA LEU A 229 34.91 -9.03 -19.21
C LEU A 229 33.70 -9.78 -18.64
N LYS A 230 32.70 -10.07 -19.49
CA LYS A 230 31.50 -10.80 -19.08
C LYS A 230 31.80 -12.25 -18.71
N LEU A 231 32.77 -12.88 -19.38
CA LEU A 231 33.20 -14.24 -19.05
C LEU A 231 33.99 -14.26 -17.73
N GLU A 232 34.87 -13.28 -17.51
CA GLU A 232 35.60 -13.13 -16.24
C GLU A 232 34.66 -12.88 -15.05
N GLU A 233 33.66 -12.00 -15.20
CA GLU A 233 32.66 -11.75 -14.16
C GLU A 233 31.89 -13.05 -13.81
N LEU A 234 31.53 -13.85 -14.83
CA LEU A 234 30.84 -15.12 -14.62
C LEU A 234 31.74 -16.15 -13.91
N GLN A 235 33.04 -16.17 -14.20
CA GLN A 235 34.01 -17.03 -13.52
C GLN A 235 34.18 -16.64 -12.06
N LEU A 236 34.40 -15.36 -11.77
CA LEU A 236 34.50 -14.85 -10.40
C LEU A 236 33.24 -15.17 -9.59
N LYS A 237 32.07 -15.02 -10.18
CA LYS A 237 30.80 -15.34 -9.52
C LYS A 237 30.67 -16.84 -9.19
N LYS A 238 31.15 -17.72 -10.07
CA LYS A 238 31.19 -19.16 -9.81
C LYS A 238 32.17 -19.51 -8.69
N GLU A 239 33.34 -18.87 -8.69
CA GLU A 239 34.35 -19.07 -7.65
C GLU A 239 33.86 -18.60 -6.28
N GLN A 240 33.22 -17.42 -6.22
CA GLN A 240 32.60 -16.92 -5.01
C GLN A 240 31.53 -17.89 -4.48
N HIS A 241 30.64 -18.36 -5.35
CA HIS A 241 29.61 -19.34 -4.96
C HIS A 241 30.24 -20.66 -4.48
N TYR A 242 31.31 -21.12 -5.12
CA TYR A 242 32.03 -22.32 -4.70
C TYR A 242 32.64 -22.15 -3.30
N LEU A 243 33.25 -20.99 -3.02
CA LEU A 243 33.79 -20.66 -1.70
C LEU A 243 32.69 -20.57 -0.63
N ASP A 244 31.56 -19.96 -0.95
CA ASP A 244 30.42 -19.85 -0.03
C ASP A 244 29.83 -21.22 0.31
N VAL A 245 29.66 -22.09 -0.69
CA VAL A 245 29.23 -23.48 -0.48
C VAL A 245 30.23 -24.23 0.38
N LYS A 246 31.53 -24.07 0.13
CA LYS A 246 32.59 -24.73 0.92
C LYS A 246 32.62 -24.24 2.37
N ARG A 247 32.39 -22.94 2.60
CA ARG A 247 32.27 -22.35 3.94
C ARG A 247 31.05 -22.89 4.68
N LEU A 248 29.90 -22.98 3.99
CA LEU A 248 28.68 -23.54 4.58
C LEU A 248 28.86 -25.02 4.94
N GLN A 249 29.47 -25.81 4.05
CA GLN A 249 29.77 -27.21 4.31
C GLN A 249 30.66 -27.39 5.53
N ALA A 250 31.74 -26.61 5.65
CA ALA A 250 32.62 -26.66 6.82
C ALA A 250 31.87 -26.32 8.12
N SER A 251 30.93 -25.37 8.08
CA SER A 251 30.08 -25.03 9.24
C SER A 251 29.15 -26.18 9.62
N ILE A 252 28.57 -26.88 8.64
CA ILE A 252 27.70 -28.05 8.87
C ILE A 252 28.51 -29.20 9.48
N ASP A 253 29.72 -29.44 8.96
CA ASP A 253 30.59 -30.51 9.45
C ASP A 253 31.03 -30.24 10.89
N GLN A 254 31.35 -28.98 11.23
CA GLN A 254 31.66 -28.58 12.60
C GLN A 254 30.46 -28.80 13.55
N GLN A 255 29.25 -28.45 13.10
CA GLN A 255 28.04 -28.68 13.90
C GLN A 255 27.76 -30.19 14.09
N ARG A 256 27.98 -31.01 13.06
CA ARG A 256 27.86 -32.47 13.15
C ARG A 256 28.86 -33.07 14.14
N GLN A 257 30.12 -32.63 14.10
CA GLN A 257 31.14 -33.08 15.06
C GLN A 257 30.76 -32.73 16.50
N PHE A 258 30.27 -31.50 16.72
CA PHE A 258 29.81 -31.09 18.05
C PHE A 258 28.64 -31.95 18.55
N GLN A 259 27.65 -32.23 17.70
CA GLN A 259 26.53 -33.12 18.06
C GLN A 259 27.00 -34.55 18.35
N GLN A 260 27.95 -35.07 17.57
CA GLN A 260 28.55 -36.39 17.81
C GLN A 260 29.23 -36.44 19.18
N GLN A 261 30.08 -35.46 19.51
CA GLN A 261 30.73 -35.37 20.81
C GLN A 261 29.72 -35.30 21.97
N GLN A 262 28.65 -34.52 21.84
CA GLN A 262 27.60 -34.48 22.87
C GLN A 262 26.88 -35.84 23.02
N SER A 263 26.60 -36.52 21.91
CA SER A 263 25.96 -37.84 21.93
C SER A 263 26.85 -38.92 22.55
N GLU A 264 28.16 -38.90 22.27
CA GLU A 264 29.13 -39.81 22.87
C GLU A 264 29.29 -39.55 24.37
N MET A 265 29.35 -38.29 24.79
CA MET A 265 29.41 -37.92 26.20
C MET A 265 28.15 -38.37 26.95
N MET A 266 26.97 -38.19 26.36
CA MET A 266 25.70 -38.68 26.94
C MET A 266 25.68 -40.21 27.04
N ARG A 267 26.21 -40.91 26.03
CA ARG A 267 26.30 -42.37 26.02
C ARG A 267 27.23 -42.89 27.13
N LEU A 268 28.40 -42.30 27.29
CA LEU A 268 29.36 -42.62 28.37
C LEU A 268 28.79 -42.36 29.77
N MET A 269 27.99 -41.30 29.94
CA MET A 269 27.31 -40.99 31.20
C MET A 269 26.28 -42.07 31.58
N LEU A 270 25.52 -42.57 30.59
CA LEU A 270 24.55 -43.65 30.79
C LEU A 270 25.23 -44.99 31.13
N GLU A 271 26.40 -45.25 30.55
CA GLU A 271 27.17 -46.48 30.78
C GLU A 271 27.80 -46.53 32.19
N GLN A 272 28.11 -45.39 32.82
CA GLN A 272 28.57 -45.33 34.21
C GLN A 272 27.46 -45.44 35.27
N GLN A 273 26.18 -45.43 34.88
CA GLN A 273 25.05 -45.59 35.81
C GLN A 273 24.55 -47.05 35.93
N GLN A 274 25.16 -47.98 35.18
CA GLN A 274 24.92 -49.43 35.29
C GLN A 274 26.06 -50.11 36.04
#